data_AF-A0A919SBP2-F1
#
_entry.id   AF-A0A919SBP2-F1
#
_cell.length_a   1.000
_cell.length_b   1.000
_cell.length_c   1.000
_cell.angle_alpha   90.00
_cell.angle_beta   90.00
_cell.angle_gamma   90.00
#
_symmetry.space_group_name_H-M   'P 1'
#
loop_
_entity.id
_entity.type
_entity.pdbx_description
1 polymer ?
#
loop_
_entity_poly.entity_id
_entity_poly.type
_entity_poly.pdbx_seq_one_letter_code
_entity_poly.pdbx_strand_id
1 'polypeptide(L)'
;MRTLFPPYACPSPDLPADQDTWVVQERPGPRRTEHQILGRVDLDWGGRSLADVLADVDLWREEGVEGLFLDRAPAGSGGVGPVALTVRLAARRGLHRIVLNPGVPTHPLYRELGVRICTFDGPWSAYQGWAGDGVVAGDGHLVHGVPQDMLTAARRLMGRRGAGFGLATDTSPYVTAKVSEGVAGSAGS
;
A
#
# COMPACT_ATOMS: atom_id res chain seq x y z
N MET A 1 -6.48 -4.80 15.15
CA MET A 1 -6.03 -4.31 13.83
C MET A 1 -4.88 -5.19 13.39
N ARG A 2 -4.92 -5.67 12.15
CA ARG A 2 -3.85 -6.47 11.54
C ARG A 2 -2.62 -5.60 11.21
N THR A 3 -1.40 -6.11 11.35
CA THR A 3 -0.19 -5.33 11.00
C THR A 3 0.16 -5.56 9.53
N LEU A 4 0.42 -4.47 8.79
CA LEU A 4 0.95 -4.53 7.42
C LEU A 4 2.20 -3.64 7.35
N PHE A 5 3.36 -4.25 7.12
CA PHE A 5 4.62 -3.56 6.91
C PHE A 5 4.76 -3.15 5.42
N PRO A 6 4.68 -1.86 5.07
CA PRO A 6 4.92 -1.40 3.71
C PRO A 6 6.40 -1.55 3.33
N PRO A 7 6.78 -1.43 2.04
CA PRO A 7 8.16 -1.67 1.58
C PRO A 7 9.25 -0.89 2.32
N TYR A 8 8.90 0.30 2.83
CA TYR A 8 9.81 1.20 3.52
C TYR A 8 9.89 0.98 5.03
N ALA A 9 9.17 0.00 5.59
CA ALA A 9 9.23 -0.32 7.00
C ALA A 9 9.37 -1.82 7.21
N CYS A 10 10.35 -2.23 8.01
CA CYS A 10 10.60 -3.64 8.29
C CYS A 10 10.15 -4.01 9.71
N PRO A 11 9.65 -5.24 9.92
CA PRO A 11 9.47 -5.76 11.27
C PRO A 11 10.83 -5.84 11.99
N SER A 12 10.81 -5.66 13.32
CA SER A 12 11.98 -6.00 14.14
C SER A 12 12.34 -7.48 13.94
N PRO A 13 13.62 -7.87 13.93
CA PRO A 13 14.03 -9.27 13.91
C PRO A 13 13.41 -10.12 15.02
N ASP A 14 13.11 -9.48 16.16
CA ASP A 14 12.52 -10.13 17.33
C ASP A 14 10.99 -10.22 17.28
N LEU A 15 10.33 -9.67 16.24
CA LEU A 15 8.89 -9.78 16.09
C LEU A 15 8.53 -11.24 15.80
N PRO A 16 7.74 -11.91 16.67
CA PRO A 16 7.32 -13.27 16.40
C PRO A 16 6.47 -13.32 15.14
N ALA A 17 6.80 -14.26 14.24
CA ALA A 17 6.00 -14.49 13.05
C ALA A 17 4.59 -14.95 13.45
N ASP A 18 3.58 -14.24 12.96
CA ASP A 18 2.19 -14.64 13.07
C ASP A 18 1.51 -14.63 11.69
N GLN A 19 0.39 -15.34 11.56
CA GLN A 19 -0.36 -15.44 10.30
C GLN A 19 -1.16 -14.18 9.95
N ASP A 20 -1.16 -13.20 10.85
CA ASP A 20 -1.87 -11.96 10.69
C ASP A 20 -0.96 -10.83 10.21
N THR A 21 0.34 -10.92 10.39
CA THR A 21 1.29 -9.89 9.99
C THR A 21 1.71 -10.07 8.54
N TRP A 22 1.49 -9.02 7.75
CA TRP A 22 1.86 -8.96 6.34
C TRP A 22 3.09 -8.09 6.13
N VAL A 23 4.01 -8.56 5.32
CA VAL A 23 5.18 -7.80 4.87
C VAL A 23 5.07 -7.61 3.36
N VAL A 24 5.10 -6.36 2.90
CA VAL A 24 5.08 -6.06 1.47
C VAL A 24 6.50 -6.15 0.94
N GLN A 25 6.72 -7.05 -0.01
CA GLN A 25 8.00 -7.18 -0.69
C GLN A 25 7.96 -6.39 -2.00
N GLU A 26 8.90 -5.46 -2.17
CA GLU A 26 8.95 -4.58 -3.35
C GLU A 26 9.47 -5.28 -4.59
N ARG A 27 10.45 -6.17 -4.42
CA ARG A 27 11.13 -6.86 -5.51
C ARG A 27 11.18 -8.36 -5.28
N PRO A 28 10.94 -9.18 -6.32
CA PRO A 28 11.18 -10.62 -6.30
C PRO A 28 12.57 -10.96 -5.78
N GLY A 29 12.72 -12.14 -5.20
CA GLY A 29 13.95 -12.60 -4.59
C GLY A 29 13.70 -13.37 -3.30
N PRO A 30 14.79 -13.86 -2.68
CA PRO A 30 14.70 -14.81 -1.58
C PRO A 30 13.86 -14.25 -0.43
N ARG A 31 13.00 -15.10 0.12
CA ARG A 31 12.24 -14.84 1.33
C ARG A 31 13.18 -14.36 2.44
N ARG A 32 12.91 -13.17 2.97
CA ARG A 32 13.71 -12.54 4.04
C ARG A 32 13.03 -12.59 5.41
N THR A 33 11.87 -13.22 5.48
CA THR A 33 11.05 -13.25 6.69
C THR A 33 10.09 -14.44 6.68
N GLU A 34 9.81 -14.94 7.88
CA GLU A 34 8.83 -16.02 8.11
C GLU A 34 7.38 -15.51 8.13
N HIS A 35 7.18 -14.19 8.08
CA HIS A 35 5.85 -13.58 7.97
C HIS A 35 5.22 -13.82 6.59
N GLN A 36 3.91 -13.64 6.48
CA GLN A 36 3.23 -13.68 5.19
C GLN A 36 3.67 -12.51 4.30
N ILE A 37 3.98 -12.80 3.04
CA ILE A 37 4.47 -11.85 2.06
C ILE A 37 3.34 -11.45 1.11
N LEU A 38 3.24 -10.14 0.86
CA LEU A 38 2.46 -9.58 -0.23
C LEU A 38 3.42 -9.03 -1.29
N GLY A 39 3.35 -9.56 -2.51
CA GLY A 39 4.10 -9.02 -3.63
C GLY A 39 3.56 -7.65 -4.05
N ARG A 40 4.42 -6.62 -4.10
CA ARG A 40 4.02 -5.29 -4.57
C ARG A 40 3.82 -5.31 -6.08
N VAL A 41 2.64 -4.91 -6.53
CA VAL A 41 2.39 -4.59 -7.94
C VAL A 41 2.03 -3.13 -8.01
N ASP A 42 2.85 -2.36 -8.72
CA ASP A 42 2.64 -0.93 -8.89
C ASP A 42 1.65 -0.67 -10.02
N LEU A 43 0.52 0.00 -9.75
CA LEU A 43 -0.49 0.30 -10.76
C LEU A 43 -0.29 1.65 -11.46
N ASP A 44 0.65 2.47 -10.98
CA ASP A 44 0.95 3.81 -11.50
C ASP A 44 -0.31 4.67 -11.70
N TRP A 45 -1.21 4.65 -10.71
CA TRP A 45 -2.52 5.32 -10.73
C TRP A 45 -3.39 4.97 -11.94
N GLY A 46 -3.19 3.78 -12.52
CA GLY A 46 -3.87 3.30 -13.72
C GLY A 46 -3.13 3.61 -15.03
N GLY A 47 -1.90 4.15 -14.96
CA GLY A 47 -1.08 4.46 -16.13
C GLY A 47 -0.41 3.25 -16.79
N ARG A 48 -0.31 2.11 -16.08
CA ARG A 48 0.28 0.89 -16.63
C ARG A 48 -0.70 0.08 -17.47
N SER A 49 -0.17 -0.58 -18.50
CA SER A 49 -0.96 -1.52 -19.29
C SER A 49 -1.34 -2.75 -18.46
N LEU A 50 -2.46 -3.38 -18.80
CA LEU A 50 -2.84 -4.64 -18.15
C LEU A 50 -1.79 -5.74 -18.34
N ALA A 51 -1.12 -5.78 -19.50
CA ALA A 51 -0.09 -6.78 -19.78
C ALA A 51 1.10 -6.64 -18.81
N ASP A 52 1.57 -5.41 -18.59
CA ASP A 52 2.69 -5.16 -17.66
C ASP A 52 2.30 -5.49 -16.21
N VAL A 53 1.08 -5.13 -15.81
CA VAL A 53 0.55 -5.48 -14.47
C VAL A 53 0.48 -7.01 -14.31
N LEU A 54 0.01 -7.73 -15.32
CA LEU A 54 -0.09 -9.19 -15.25
C LEU A 54 1.26 -9.89 -15.27
N ALA A 55 2.26 -9.32 -15.95
CA ALA A 55 3.62 -9.83 -15.91
C ALA A 55 4.18 -9.82 -14.48
N ASP A 56 3.96 -8.73 -13.73
CA ASP A 56 4.36 -8.66 -12.32
C ASP A 56 3.57 -9.66 -11.46
N VAL A 57 2.27 -9.84 -11.73
CA VAL A 57 1.44 -10.82 -11.01
C VAL A 57 1.93 -12.24 -11.24
N ASP A 58 2.29 -12.58 -12.48
CA ASP A 58 2.83 -13.89 -12.84
C ASP A 58 4.20 -14.11 -12.18
N LEU A 59 5.05 -13.10 -12.15
CA LEU A 59 6.33 -13.14 -11.46
C LEU A 59 6.15 -13.38 -9.95
N TRP A 60 5.24 -12.66 -9.29
CA TRP A 60 4.97 -12.88 -7.87
C TRP A 60 4.38 -14.26 -7.57
N ARG A 61 3.56 -14.79 -8.48
CA ARG A 61 3.06 -16.16 -8.37
C ARG A 61 4.20 -17.17 -8.41
N GLU A 62 5.17 -16.98 -9.29
CA GLU A 62 6.37 -17.85 -9.38
C GLU A 62 7.22 -17.79 -8.11
N GLU A 63 7.31 -16.62 -7.47
CA GLU A 63 7.98 -16.43 -6.18
C GLU A 63 7.22 -17.04 -4.99
N GLY A 64 5.98 -17.49 -5.19
CA GLY A 64 5.20 -18.19 -4.16
C GLY A 64 4.73 -17.30 -3.01
N VAL A 65 4.48 -16.01 -3.26
CA VAL A 65 3.93 -15.09 -2.25
C VAL A 65 2.48 -15.43 -1.87
N GLU A 66 2.06 -15.05 -0.67
CA GLU A 66 0.73 -15.35 -0.14
C GLU A 66 -0.37 -14.41 -0.67
N GLY A 67 0.02 -13.33 -1.34
CA GLY A 67 -0.92 -12.34 -1.87
C GLY A 67 -0.24 -11.17 -2.57
N LEU A 68 -1.03 -10.17 -2.91
CA LEU A 68 -0.59 -8.97 -3.62
C LEU A 68 -0.93 -7.71 -2.85
N PHE A 69 -0.03 -6.75 -2.92
CA PHE A 69 -0.24 -5.37 -2.53
C PHE A 69 -0.24 -4.51 -3.79
N LEU A 70 -1.43 -4.13 -4.26
CA LEU A 70 -1.62 -3.31 -5.45
C LEU A 70 -1.42 -1.85 -5.07
N ASP A 71 -0.21 -1.33 -5.27
CA ASP A 71 0.19 0.00 -4.83
C ASP A 71 -0.09 1.09 -5.87
N ARG A 72 -0.19 2.34 -5.39
CA ARG A 72 -0.48 3.52 -6.21
C ARG A 72 -1.72 3.29 -7.07
N ALA A 73 -2.75 2.69 -6.46
CA ALA A 73 -3.98 2.35 -7.17
C ALA A 73 -4.80 3.61 -7.49
N PRO A 74 -5.50 3.65 -8.64
CA PRO A 74 -6.48 4.72 -8.87
C PRO A 74 -7.60 4.64 -7.81
N ALA A 75 -8.13 5.81 -7.42
CA ALA A 75 -9.22 5.92 -6.45
C ALA A 75 -10.57 6.31 -7.07
N GLY A 76 -10.55 6.95 -8.25
CA GLY A 76 -11.73 7.45 -8.94
C GLY A 76 -12.49 6.35 -9.71
N SER A 77 -13.74 6.63 -10.08
CA SER A 77 -14.63 5.68 -10.78
C SER A 77 -14.04 5.08 -12.05
N GLY A 78 -13.26 5.85 -12.82
CA GLY A 78 -12.61 5.38 -14.05
C GLY A 78 -11.61 4.23 -13.86
N GLY A 79 -11.04 4.09 -12.66
CA GLY A 79 -10.07 3.04 -12.36
C GLY A 79 -10.70 1.71 -11.92
N VAL A 80 -12.01 1.68 -11.62
CA VAL A 80 -12.69 0.50 -11.03
C VAL A 80 -12.58 -0.71 -11.96
N GLY A 81 -12.89 -0.54 -13.25
CA GLY A 81 -12.90 -1.63 -14.23
C GLY A 81 -11.53 -2.30 -14.40
N PRO A 82 -10.46 -1.54 -14.70
CA PRO A 82 -9.10 -2.08 -14.76
C PRO A 82 -8.66 -2.78 -13.47
N VAL A 83 -8.92 -2.19 -12.29
CA VAL A 83 -8.57 -2.81 -11.01
C VAL A 83 -9.35 -4.10 -10.78
N ALA A 84 -10.66 -4.12 -11.05
CA ALA A 84 -11.49 -5.32 -10.95
C ALA A 84 -10.96 -6.46 -11.84
N LEU A 85 -10.53 -6.12 -13.05
CA LEU A 85 -9.94 -7.07 -13.98
C LEU A 85 -8.63 -7.65 -13.44
N THR A 86 -7.74 -6.80 -12.91
CA THR A 86 -6.49 -7.23 -12.24
C THR A 86 -6.78 -8.16 -11.08
N VAL A 87 -7.71 -7.80 -10.18
CA VAL A 87 -8.12 -8.61 -9.02
C VAL A 87 -8.61 -9.99 -9.46
N ARG A 88 -9.50 -10.05 -10.46
CA ARG A 88 -10.04 -11.30 -10.99
C ARG A 88 -8.96 -12.18 -11.62
N LEU A 89 -8.05 -11.57 -12.38
CA LEU A 89 -6.99 -12.31 -13.07
C LEU A 89 -5.88 -12.79 -12.12
N ALA A 90 -5.59 -12.06 -11.05
CA ALA A 90 -4.74 -12.51 -9.95
C ALA A 90 -5.38 -13.69 -9.19
N ALA A 91 -6.68 -13.62 -8.91
CA ALA A 91 -7.40 -14.74 -8.28
C ALA A 91 -7.35 -16.02 -9.14
N ARG A 92 -7.45 -15.91 -10.47
CA ARG A 92 -7.27 -17.06 -11.39
C ARG A 92 -5.88 -17.68 -11.36
N ARG A 93 -4.88 -16.95 -10.86
CA ARG A 93 -3.50 -17.42 -10.66
C ARG A 93 -3.26 -17.99 -9.26
N GLY A 94 -4.29 -18.02 -8.41
CA GLY A 94 -4.23 -18.49 -7.02
C GLY A 94 -3.93 -17.38 -6.00
N LEU A 95 -3.76 -16.13 -6.45
CA LEU A 95 -3.44 -15.00 -5.58
C LEU A 95 -4.74 -14.30 -5.12
N HIS A 96 -5.36 -14.85 -4.08
CA HIS A 96 -6.66 -14.38 -3.57
C HIS A 96 -6.56 -13.28 -2.51
N ARG A 97 -5.42 -13.18 -1.83
CA ARG A 97 -5.19 -12.19 -0.78
C ARG A 97 -4.72 -10.89 -1.43
N ILE A 98 -5.63 -9.94 -1.60
CA ILE A 98 -5.33 -8.66 -2.24
C ILE A 98 -5.57 -7.52 -1.27
N VAL A 99 -4.58 -6.66 -1.16
CA VAL A 99 -4.67 -5.33 -0.56
C VAL A 99 -4.52 -4.31 -1.67
N LEU A 100 -5.48 -3.40 -1.80
CA LEU A 100 -5.45 -2.27 -2.72
C LEU A 100 -5.01 -1.03 -1.96
N ASN A 101 -3.94 -0.36 -2.40
CA ASN A 101 -3.46 0.88 -1.80
C ASN A 101 -3.60 2.07 -2.75
N PRO A 102 -4.75 2.77 -2.71
CA PRO A 102 -4.90 4.11 -3.27
C PRO A 102 -4.32 5.20 -2.35
N GLY A 103 -4.12 4.92 -1.05
CA GLY A 103 -3.67 5.89 -0.06
C GLY A 103 -4.71 6.95 0.33
N VAL A 104 -5.90 6.89 -0.27
CA VAL A 104 -7.03 7.81 -0.06
C VAL A 104 -8.36 7.06 -0.17
N PRO A 105 -9.47 7.59 0.38
CA PRO A 105 -10.80 7.04 0.15
C PRO A 105 -11.13 6.90 -1.34
N THR A 106 -11.75 5.79 -1.72
CA THR A 106 -12.07 5.47 -3.11
C THR A 106 -13.53 5.68 -3.46
N HIS A 107 -13.83 5.71 -4.75
CA HIS A 107 -15.19 5.64 -5.25
C HIS A 107 -15.91 4.40 -4.69
N PRO A 108 -17.20 4.47 -4.29
CA PRO A 108 -17.90 3.38 -3.61
C PRO A 108 -17.88 2.03 -4.35
N LEU A 109 -17.84 2.03 -5.70
CA LEU A 109 -17.78 0.79 -6.49
C LEU A 109 -16.55 -0.09 -6.21
N TYR A 110 -15.46 0.47 -5.68
CA TYR A 110 -14.32 -0.36 -5.27
C TYR A 110 -14.67 -1.34 -4.15
N ARG A 111 -15.74 -1.08 -3.39
CA ARG A 111 -16.20 -1.95 -2.30
C ARG A 111 -16.78 -3.26 -2.81
N GLU A 112 -17.31 -3.27 -4.02
CA GLU A 112 -17.86 -4.48 -4.67
C GLU A 112 -16.77 -5.50 -5.01
N LEU A 113 -15.50 -5.09 -5.03
CA LEU A 113 -14.37 -5.97 -5.34
C LEU A 113 -14.05 -6.96 -4.21
N GLY A 114 -14.56 -6.72 -2.98
CA GLY A 114 -14.32 -7.60 -1.83
C GLY A 114 -12.86 -7.66 -1.36
N VAL A 115 -12.02 -6.73 -1.81
CA VAL A 115 -10.61 -6.61 -1.40
C VAL A 115 -10.45 -5.65 -0.23
N ARG A 116 -9.32 -5.77 0.49
CA ARG A 116 -8.97 -4.80 1.54
C ARG A 116 -8.45 -3.53 0.90
N ILE A 117 -8.87 -2.36 1.39
CA ILE A 117 -8.50 -1.06 0.83
C ILE A 117 -7.75 -0.24 1.89
N CYS A 118 -6.57 0.25 1.54
CA CYS A 118 -5.81 1.20 2.35
C CYS A 118 -6.22 2.63 1.96
N THR A 119 -7.01 3.29 2.81
CA THR A 119 -7.61 4.60 2.53
C THR A 119 -6.84 5.76 3.12
N PHE A 120 -5.73 5.49 3.78
CA PHE A 120 -4.78 6.51 4.21
C PHE A 120 -3.36 5.96 4.05
N ASP A 121 -2.52 6.63 3.29
CA ASP A 121 -1.07 6.39 3.24
C ASP A 121 -0.37 7.75 3.22
N GLY A 122 0.21 8.14 4.35
CA GLY A 122 0.72 9.50 4.51
C GLY A 122 1.40 9.81 5.84
N PRO A 123 1.93 11.03 5.98
CA PRO A 123 2.71 11.41 7.15
C PRO A 123 1.83 11.59 8.39
N TRP A 124 2.42 11.37 9.57
CA TRP A 124 1.79 11.61 10.87
C TRP A 124 1.15 12.99 10.98
N SER A 125 1.83 14.03 10.49
CA SER A 125 1.34 15.42 10.51
C SER A 125 0.00 15.57 9.77
N ALA A 126 -0.17 14.92 8.63
CA ALA A 126 -1.44 14.90 7.90
C ALA A 126 -2.47 14.02 8.62
N TYR A 127 -2.04 12.88 9.16
CA TYR A 127 -2.93 11.95 9.86
C TYR A 127 -3.58 12.59 11.09
N GLN A 128 -2.85 13.42 11.85
CA GLN A 128 -3.39 14.07 13.06
C GLN A 128 -4.67 14.85 12.78
N GLY A 129 -4.69 15.66 11.71
CA GLY A 129 -5.83 16.49 11.32
C GLY A 129 -6.85 15.79 10.42
N TRP A 130 -6.60 14.55 9.98
CA TRP A 130 -7.47 13.86 9.03
C TRP A 130 -8.82 13.46 9.65
N ALA A 131 -9.91 13.87 9.01
CA ALA A 131 -11.28 13.65 9.47
C ALA A 131 -11.81 12.23 9.16
N GLY A 132 -11.22 11.53 8.19
CA GLY A 132 -11.65 10.18 7.80
C GLY A 132 -12.88 10.13 6.91
N ASP A 133 -13.21 11.23 6.22
CA ASP A 133 -14.37 11.28 5.32
C ASP A 133 -14.27 10.21 4.22
N GLY A 134 -15.33 9.43 4.02
CA GLY A 134 -15.38 8.36 3.00
C GLY A 134 -14.69 7.04 3.37
N VAL A 135 -14.17 6.93 4.60
CA VAL A 135 -13.56 5.71 5.13
C VAL A 135 -14.63 4.78 5.71
N VAL A 136 -14.42 3.47 5.59
CA VAL A 136 -15.26 2.45 6.22
C VAL A 136 -14.44 1.73 7.30
N ALA A 137 -15.08 1.40 8.42
CA ALA A 137 -14.44 0.60 9.46
C ALA A 137 -13.91 -0.72 8.88
N GLY A 138 -12.64 -1.02 9.14
CA GLY A 138 -11.92 -2.14 8.52
C GLY A 138 -10.90 -1.71 7.45
N ASP A 139 -10.96 -0.47 6.98
CA ASP A 139 -9.98 0.08 6.05
C ASP A 139 -8.58 0.17 6.65
N GLY A 140 -7.58 0.20 5.77
CA GLY A 140 -6.17 0.25 6.12
C GLY A 140 -5.66 1.67 6.28
N HIS A 141 -4.82 1.91 7.28
CA HIS A 141 -4.09 3.16 7.45
C HIS A 141 -2.58 2.90 7.54
N LEU A 142 -1.80 3.53 6.67
CA LEU A 142 -0.34 3.56 6.71
C LEU A 142 0.11 4.97 7.12
N VAL A 143 0.70 5.07 8.30
CA VAL A 143 1.05 6.34 8.93
C VAL A 143 2.56 6.37 9.18
N HIS A 144 3.25 7.21 8.44
CA HIS A 144 4.71 7.25 8.43
C HIS A 144 5.26 8.54 9.06
N GLY A 145 6.55 8.55 9.43
CA GLY A 145 7.19 9.70 10.08
C GLY A 145 6.60 10.06 11.45
N VAL A 146 6.11 9.07 12.20
CA VAL A 146 5.59 9.24 13.55
C VAL A 146 6.78 9.37 14.53
N PRO A 147 6.85 10.42 15.37
CA PRO A 147 7.86 10.48 16.44
C PRO A 147 7.84 9.21 17.30
N GLN A 148 9.01 8.69 17.68
CA GLN A 148 9.12 7.38 18.35
C GLN A 148 8.29 7.29 19.65
N ASP A 149 8.28 8.36 20.44
CA ASP A 149 7.48 8.50 21.66
C ASP A 149 5.96 8.54 21.39
N MET A 150 5.55 8.85 20.17
CA MET A 150 4.16 8.94 19.72
C MET A 150 3.64 7.67 19.04
N LEU A 151 4.47 6.66 18.76
CA LEU A 151 4.07 5.44 18.06
C LEU A 151 2.87 4.73 18.73
N THR A 152 2.88 4.64 20.07
CA THR A 152 1.76 4.05 20.82
C THR A 152 0.48 4.88 20.67
N ALA A 153 0.60 6.20 20.73
CA ALA A 153 -0.54 7.12 20.58
C ALA A 153 -1.12 7.07 19.15
N ALA A 154 -0.26 7.00 18.14
CA ALA A 154 -0.63 6.86 16.73
C ALA A 154 -1.40 5.56 16.49
N ARG A 155 -0.89 4.41 16.98
CA ARG A 155 -1.61 3.11 16.86
C ARG A 155 -2.98 3.15 17.55
N ARG A 156 -3.10 3.78 18.72
CA ARG A 156 -4.40 3.97 19.39
C ARG A 156 -5.35 4.85 18.59
N LEU A 157 -4.85 5.92 17.98
CA LEU A 157 -5.65 6.81 17.13
C LEU A 157 -6.15 6.07 15.88
N MET A 158 -5.29 5.26 15.24
CA MET A 158 -5.71 4.40 14.13
C MET A 158 -6.87 3.47 14.51
N GLY A 159 -6.76 2.81 15.67
CA GLY A 159 -7.84 1.95 16.18
C GLY A 159 -9.14 2.72 16.42
N ARG A 160 -9.09 3.91 17.03
CA ARG A 160 -10.27 4.76 17.24
C ARG A 160 -10.90 5.25 15.94
N ARG A 161 -10.11 5.39 14.87
CA ARG A 161 -10.59 5.72 13.52
C ARG A 161 -11.06 4.50 12.72
N GLY A 162 -11.16 3.33 13.36
CA GLY A 162 -11.71 2.13 12.73
C GLY A 162 -10.74 1.39 11.81
N ALA A 163 -9.43 1.60 11.93
CA ALA A 163 -8.44 0.90 11.12
C ALA A 163 -8.53 -0.63 11.33
N GLY A 164 -8.72 -1.37 10.23
CA GLY A 164 -8.74 -2.83 10.22
C GLY A 164 -7.35 -3.44 10.07
N PHE A 165 -6.49 -2.77 9.31
CA PHE A 165 -5.08 -3.12 9.14
C PHE A 165 -4.17 -1.89 8.99
N GLY A 166 -2.86 -2.06 9.06
CA GLY A 166 -1.91 -1.00 8.76
C GLY A 166 -0.70 -0.94 9.69
N LEU A 167 0.00 0.19 9.67
CA LEU A 167 1.19 0.45 10.48
C LEU A 167 1.29 1.94 10.83
N ALA A 168 1.71 2.23 12.06
CA ALA A 168 2.30 3.50 12.43
C ALA A 168 3.81 3.29 12.62
N THR A 169 4.63 4.07 11.92
CA THR A 169 6.09 3.91 11.92
C THR A 169 6.79 5.27 11.97
N ASP A 170 7.98 5.30 12.55
CA ASP A 170 8.89 6.44 12.58
C ASP A 170 9.66 6.62 11.27
N THR A 171 9.70 5.58 10.45
CA THR A 171 10.30 5.62 9.11
C THR A 171 9.39 6.37 8.14
N SER A 172 9.96 6.98 7.11
CA SER A 172 9.22 7.60 6.00
C SER A 172 9.59 6.95 4.66
N PRO A 173 8.67 6.87 3.69
CA PRO A 173 9.01 6.44 2.35
C PRO A 173 10.10 7.34 1.77
N TYR A 174 11.05 6.76 1.04
CA TYR A 174 12.03 7.53 0.29
C TYR A 174 11.29 8.33 -0.80
N VAL A 175 11.14 9.64 -0.59
CA VAL A 175 10.70 10.54 -1.66
C VAL A 175 11.96 10.85 -2.49
N THR A 176 12.10 10.23 -3.65
CA THR A 176 13.03 10.74 -4.66
C THR A 176 12.49 12.10 -5.10
N ALA A 177 13.09 13.17 -4.58
CA ALA A 177 12.85 14.50 -5.11
C ALA A 177 13.23 14.45 -6.60
N LYS A 178 12.24 14.55 -7.50
CA LYS A 178 12.51 15.00 -8.86
C LYS A 178 13.10 16.40 -8.72
N VAL A 179 14.42 16.51 -8.86
CA VAL A 179 15.08 17.81 -9.04
C VAL A 179 14.56 18.35 -10.37
N SER A 180 13.62 19.29 -10.27
CA SER A 180 13.24 20.16 -11.37
C SER A 180 14.40 21.12 -11.61
N GLU A 181 15.45 20.69 -12.30
CA GLU A 181 16.38 21.65 -12.90
C GLU A 181 15.64 22.36 -14.02
N GLY A 182 15.13 23.54 -13.68
CA GLY A 182 14.58 24.49 -14.61
C GLY A 182 15.64 24.85 -15.65
N VAL A 183 15.28 24.68 -16.91
CA VAL A 183 15.95 25.31 -18.05
C VAL A 183 15.82 26.83 -17.86
N ALA A 184 16.81 27.43 -17.24
CA ALA A 184 17.03 28.87 -17.30
C ALA A 184 17.82 29.16 -18.57
N GLY A 185 17.09 29.56 -19.61
CA GLY A 185 17.70 30.26 -20.73
C GLY A 185 18.32 31.58 -20.26
N SER A 186 19.50 31.88 -20.75
CA SER A 186 20.08 33.23 -20.75
C SER A 186 20.85 33.40 -22.06
N ALA A 187 20.27 34.21 -22.94
CA ALA A 187 20.93 34.79 -24.08
C ALA A 187 21.75 36.02 -23.64
N GLY A 188 22.82 36.32 -24.38
CA GLY A 188 23.65 37.52 -24.26
C GLY A 188 25.13 37.14 -24.07
N SER A 189 26.08 37.51 -24.93
CA SER A 189 26.10 38.39 -26.10
C SER A 189 27.13 37.89 -27.11
#